data_AF-A0A964R0F4-F1
#
_entry.id   AF-A0A964R0F4-F1
#
_cell.length_a   1.000
_cell.length_b   1.000
_cell.length_c   1.000
_cell.angle_alpha   90.00
_cell.angle_beta   90.00
_cell.angle_gamma   90.00
#
_symmetry.space_group_name_H-M   'P 1'
#
loop_
_entity.id
_entity.type
_entity.pdbx_description
1 polymer ?
#
loop_
_entity_poly.entity_id
_entity_poly.type
_entity_poly.pdbx_seq_one_letter_code
_entity_poly.pdbx_strand_id
1 'polypeptide(L)'
;MKPHRPSRLAWRTFFLCAALVLPAAAQSAPAATPVISITPAATDTNSVDILRAYVQLQEQLHTALLAIEHNRQEADAAATRNAEALAARMQALQDSLAAQRSKELDELRGANRLMLIVGGSCAAIGFLAMLLTAYFQWRAITRLTEFSMVTQASLTMGRAALPALSGDGQSAGSAVEQAAARMFGALEKMEQRIQELEHTTGATTIESATTHTASSEQPAPAAKSERIHVLVAKGQSLLSLDQTEDALECFDQILAVDPNHTDTLVKKGEAIERLRRPDEAILCYDQAIAADQSMTIAYLHKGGLFNRMERYEEALKCYEQALHTQEKSQVA
;
A
#
# COMPACT_ATOMS: atom_id res chain seq x y z
N MET A 1 -31.71 -6.11 33.14
CA MET A 1 -32.19 -4.78 32.68
C MET A 1 -31.83 -3.73 33.71
N LYS A 2 -30.82 -2.91 33.43
CA LYS A 2 -30.46 -1.69 34.16
C LYS A 2 -30.33 -0.58 33.11
N PRO A 3 -31.02 0.57 33.22
CA PRO A 3 -30.86 1.64 32.26
C PRO A 3 -29.58 2.43 32.56
N HIS A 4 -28.68 2.49 31.59
CA HIS A 4 -27.48 3.32 31.64
C HIS A 4 -27.88 4.80 31.60
N ARG A 5 -27.48 5.57 32.62
CA ARG A 5 -27.59 7.03 32.61
C ARG A 5 -26.71 7.61 31.49
N PRO A 6 -27.22 8.49 30.62
CA PRO A 6 -26.37 9.18 29.66
C PRO A 6 -25.41 10.13 30.38
N SER A 7 -24.16 10.13 29.92
CA SER A 7 -23.05 10.88 30.50
C SER A 7 -23.27 12.40 30.34
N ARG A 8 -22.94 13.16 31.40
CA ARG A 8 -22.99 14.63 31.41
C ARG A 8 -22.11 15.30 30.33
N LEU A 9 -21.25 14.52 29.66
CA LEU A 9 -20.43 14.96 28.54
C LEU A 9 -21.23 15.09 27.23
N ALA A 10 -22.21 14.21 27.00
CA ALA A 10 -23.04 14.23 25.78
C ALA A 10 -23.94 15.47 25.73
N TRP A 11 -24.42 15.95 26.88
CA TRP A 11 -25.17 17.22 26.96
C TRP A 11 -24.27 18.44 26.76
N ARG A 12 -22.98 18.34 27.14
CA ARG A 12 -22.02 19.43 26.93
C ARG A 12 -21.57 19.52 25.47
N THR A 13 -21.36 18.40 24.78
CA THR A 13 -21.04 18.41 23.35
C THR A 13 -22.24 18.79 22.49
N PHE A 14 -23.47 18.43 22.89
CA PHE A 14 -24.67 18.86 22.18
C PHE A 14 -24.92 20.38 22.32
N PHE A 15 -24.68 20.97 23.50
CA PHE A 15 -24.74 22.43 23.69
C PHE A 15 -23.55 23.17 23.03
N LEU A 16 -22.37 22.55 22.95
CA LEU A 16 -21.21 23.15 22.26
C LEU A 16 -21.39 23.14 20.73
N CYS A 17 -22.02 22.10 20.17
CA CYS A 17 -22.32 22.04 18.73
C CYS A 17 -23.51 22.93 18.33
N ALA A 18 -24.48 23.16 19.22
CA ALA A 18 -25.56 24.14 18.98
C ALA A 18 -25.06 25.60 19.01
N ALA A 19 -23.86 25.86 19.57
CA ALA A 19 -23.23 27.17 19.56
C ALA A 19 -22.38 27.44 18.30
N LEU A 20 -22.14 26.44 17.45
CA LEU A 20 -21.24 26.53 16.30
C LEU A 20 -21.96 26.53 14.93
N VAL A 21 -23.29 26.46 14.93
CA VAL A 21 -24.13 26.78 13.77
C VAL A 21 -24.96 28.02 14.12
N LEU A 22 -24.26 29.11 14.45
CA LEU A 22 -24.84 30.44 14.52
C LEU A 22 -24.58 31.10 13.16
N PRO A 23 -25.59 31.68 12.48
CA PRO A 23 -25.34 32.40 11.25
C PRO A 23 -24.47 33.62 11.58
N ALA A 24 -23.41 33.81 10.80
CA ALA A 24 -22.59 35.01 10.79
C ALA A 24 -23.43 36.21 10.31
N ALA A 25 -24.20 36.79 11.24
CA ALA A 25 -24.94 38.02 11.07
C ALA A 25 -24.66 38.93 12.27
N ALA A 26 -23.44 39.46 12.34
CA ALA A 26 -23.09 40.58 13.22
C ALA A 26 -21.71 41.15 12.85
N GLN A 27 -21.57 41.72 11.66
CA GLN A 27 -20.66 42.84 11.45
C GLN A 27 -21.51 44.11 11.54
N SER A 28 -21.75 44.56 12.76
CA SER A 28 -22.23 45.89 13.06
C SER A 28 -21.04 46.84 13.11
N ALA A 29 -20.84 47.61 12.04
CA ALA A 29 -20.01 48.82 12.05
C ALA A 29 -20.47 49.79 10.96
N PRO A 30 -20.45 51.09 11.25
CA PRO A 30 -21.15 51.74 12.33
C PRO A 30 -22.61 52.01 11.93
N ALA A 31 -23.54 51.84 12.87
CA ALA A 31 -24.79 52.58 12.76
C ALA A 31 -24.42 54.07 12.75
N ALA A 32 -24.43 54.70 11.58
CA ALA A 32 -24.69 56.11 11.49
C ALA A 32 -26.10 56.26 12.03
N THR A 33 -26.23 56.38 13.36
CA THR A 33 -27.45 56.81 14.01
C THR A 33 -27.78 58.16 13.38
N PRO A 34 -28.88 58.33 12.62
CA PRO A 34 -29.45 59.64 12.54
C PRO A 34 -29.87 59.95 13.97
N VAL A 35 -29.07 60.77 14.65
CA VAL A 35 -29.47 61.37 15.92
C VAL A 35 -30.71 62.19 15.58
N ILE A 36 -31.89 61.63 15.79
CA ILE A 36 -33.14 62.39 15.78
C ILE A 36 -33.13 63.15 17.12
N SER A 37 -32.40 64.26 17.14
CA SER A 37 -32.50 65.27 18.19
C SER A 37 -33.87 65.91 18.08
N ILE A 38 -34.87 65.40 18.80
CA ILE A 38 -36.12 66.11 19.00
C ILE A 38 -35.90 67.07 20.17
N THR A 39 -35.38 68.27 19.89
CA THR A 39 -35.48 69.41 20.80
C THR A 39 -36.91 69.98 20.69
N PRO A 40 -37.72 70.02 21.76
CA PRO A 40 -39.00 70.70 21.72
C PRO A 40 -38.75 72.18 22.00
N ALA A 41 -38.35 72.93 20.98
CA ALA A 41 -38.37 74.39 21.04
C ALA A 41 -39.75 74.86 20.59
N ALA A 42 -40.58 75.25 21.56
CA ALA A 42 -41.86 75.88 21.30
C ALA A 42 -41.63 77.30 20.76
N THR A 43 -42.09 77.57 19.54
CA THR A 43 -42.47 78.90 19.02
C THR A 43 -43.01 78.73 17.60
N ASP A 44 -44.32 78.95 17.42
CA ASP A 44 -45.02 79.22 16.15
C ASP A 44 -44.31 78.80 14.86
N THR A 45 -44.18 77.49 14.65
CA THR A 45 -43.69 76.92 13.40
C THR A 45 -44.81 76.18 12.71
N ASN A 46 -45.19 76.74 11.57
CA ASN A 46 -46.05 76.23 10.52
C ASN A 46 -46.32 74.72 10.58
N SER A 47 -47.61 74.36 10.63
CA SER A 47 -48.12 73.01 10.35
C SER A 47 -47.50 72.38 9.09
N VAL A 48 -47.09 73.22 8.14
CA VAL A 48 -46.40 72.86 6.90
C VAL A 48 -45.04 72.19 7.14
N ASP A 49 -44.26 72.58 8.16
CA ASP A 49 -42.92 72.01 8.40
C ASP A 49 -42.99 70.59 8.99
N ILE A 50 -43.98 70.31 9.85
CA ILE A 50 -44.26 68.97 10.37
C ILE A 50 -44.73 68.02 9.25
N LEU A 51 -45.60 68.52 8.36
CA LEU A 51 -46.05 67.79 7.18
C LEU A 51 -44.89 67.46 6.22
N ARG A 52 -43.95 68.39 6.00
CA ARG A 52 -42.75 68.12 5.20
C ARG A 52 -41.87 67.05 5.84
N ALA A 53 -41.65 67.11 7.16
CA ALA A 53 -40.87 66.11 7.87
C ALA A 53 -41.52 64.71 7.78
N TYR A 54 -42.85 64.62 7.87
CA TYR A 54 -43.59 63.36 7.72
C TYR A 54 -43.47 62.78 6.31
N VAL A 55 -43.63 63.60 5.26
CA VAL A 55 -43.49 63.16 3.86
C VAL A 55 -42.05 62.70 3.58
N GLN A 56 -41.06 63.43 4.08
CA GLN A 56 -39.65 63.07 3.92
C GLN A 56 -39.32 61.76 4.64
N LEU A 57 -39.89 61.51 5.83
CA LEU A 57 -39.74 60.24 6.54
C LEU A 57 -40.40 59.08 5.77
N GLN A 58 -41.55 59.30 5.15
CA GLN A 58 -42.25 58.29 4.34
C GLN A 58 -41.43 57.92 3.10
N GLU A 59 -40.77 58.89 2.46
CA GLU A 59 -39.88 58.66 1.32
C GLU A 59 -38.60 57.90 1.73
N GLN A 60 -38.00 58.26 2.86
CA GLN A 60 -36.85 57.54 3.41
C GLN A 60 -37.19 56.09 3.79
N LEU A 61 -38.37 55.84 4.37
CA LEU A 61 -38.81 54.49 4.69
C LEU A 61 -39.04 53.68 3.41
N HIS A 62 -39.67 54.28 2.39
CA HIS A 62 -39.95 53.58 1.13
C HIS A 62 -38.66 53.21 0.38
N THR A 63 -37.71 54.14 0.29
CA THR A 63 -36.40 53.88 -0.34
C THR A 63 -35.59 52.84 0.42
N ALA A 64 -35.61 52.86 1.76
CA ALA A 64 -34.96 51.84 2.57
C ALA A 64 -35.57 50.45 2.38
N LEU A 65 -36.91 50.33 2.30
CA LEU A 65 -37.58 49.05 2.06
C LEU A 65 -37.24 48.49 0.67
N LEU A 66 -37.23 49.32 -0.36
CA LEU A 66 -36.83 48.92 -1.71
C LEU A 66 -35.37 48.43 -1.75
N ALA A 67 -34.46 49.09 -1.04
CA ALA A 67 -33.07 48.68 -0.96
C ALA A 67 -32.89 47.32 -0.25
N ILE A 68 -33.64 47.07 0.82
CA ILE A 68 -33.62 45.78 1.53
C ILE A 68 -34.15 44.66 0.64
N GLU A 69 -35.26 44.89 -0.06
CA GLU A 69 -35.85 43.90 -0.95
C GLU A 69 -34.93 43.57 -2.13
N HIS A 70 -34.30 44.59 -2.71
CA HIS A 70 -33.29 44.40 -3.75
C HIS A 70 -32.09 43.58 -3.26
N ASN A 71 -31.51 43.94 -2.11
CA ASN A 71 -30.38 43.22 -1.53
C ASN A 71 -30.75 41.75 -1.19
N ARG A 72 -31.98 41.52 -0.72
CA ARG A 72 -32.51 40.17 -0.50
C ARG A 72 -32.58 39.37 -1.81
N GLN A 73 -33.10 39.97 -2.89
CA GLN A 73 -33.16 39.31 -4.20
C GLN A 73 -31.76 39.00 -4.76
N GLU A 74 -30.80 39.91 -4.59
CA GLU A 74 -29.41 39.68 -4.99
C GLU A 74 -28.76 38.54 -4.18
N ALA A 75 -29.01 38.50 -2.87
CA ALA A 75 -28.54 37.43 -2.00
C ALA A 75 -29.15 36.08 -2.38
N ASP A 76 -30.46 36.03 -2.64
CA ASP A 76 -31.16 34.81 -3.08
C ASP A 76 -30.64 34.34 -4.45
N ALA A 77 -30.43 35.27 -5.39
CA ALA A 77 -29.85 34.97 -6.72
C ALA A 77 -28.36 34.56 -6.67
N ALA A 78 -27.59 35.04 -5.69
CA ALA A 78 -26.23 34.59 -5.45
C ALA A 78 -26.21 33.18 -4.83
N ALA A 79 -27.13 32.90 -3.91
CA ALA A 79 -27.26 31.59 -3.28
C ALA A 79 -27.65 30.50 -4.29
N THR A 80 -28.60 30.77 -5.19
CA THR A 80 -28.99 29.82 -6.24
C THR A 80 -27.85 29.53 -7.22
N ARG A 81 -27.13 30.56 -7.67
CA ARG A 81 -25.94 30.40 -8.53
C ARG A 81 -24.86 29.54 -7.88
N ASN A 82 -24.61 29.75 -6.60
CA ASN A 82 -23.64 28.94 -5.84
C ASN A 82 -24.11 27.49 -5.69
N ALA A 83 -25.40 27.27 -5.44
CA ALA A 83 -25.98 25.93 -5.34
C ALA A 83 -25.90 25.16 -6.68
N GLU A 84 -26.22 25.83 -7.79
CA GLU A 84 -26.11 25.26 -9.14
C GLU A 84 -24.65 24.94 -9.50
N ALA A 85 -23.72 25.83 -9.17
CA ALA A 85 -22.30 25.59 -9.38
C ALA A 85 -21.76 24.41 -8.54
N LEU A 86 -22.21 24.28 -7.29
CA LEU A 86 -21.86 23.15 -6.45
C LEU A 86 -22.44 21.83 -7.00
N ALA A 87 -23.71 21.84 -7.42
CA ALA A 87 -24.35 20.68 -8.02
C ALA A 87 -23.63 20.22 -9.30
N ALA A 88 -23.26 21.17 -10.18
CA ALA A 88 -22.49 20.88 -11.38
C ALA A 88 -21.11 20.27 -11.07
N ARG A 89 -20.41 20.80 -10.06
CA ARG A 89 -19.12 20.25 -9.61
C ARG A 89 -19.27 18.84 -9.02
N MET A 90 -20.31 18.61 -8.22
CA MET A 90 -20.59 17.27 -7.69
C MET A 90 -20.90 16.27 -8.79
N GLN A 91 -21.68 16.66 -9.79
CA GLN A 91 -22.02 15.81 -10.92
C GLN A 91 -20.78 15.49 -11.76
N ALA A 92 -19.93 16.47 -12.05
CA ALA A 92 -18.66 16.24 -12.75
C ALA A 92 -17.72 15.27 -11.99
N LEU A 93 -17.71 15.33 -10.65
CA LEU A 93 -16.94 14.38 -9.81
C LEU A 93 -17.57 12.98 -9.83
N GLN A 94 -18.90 12.87 -9.82
CA GLN A 94 -19.56 11.57 -9.93
C GLN A 94 -19.28 10.92 -11.29
N ASP A 95 -19.32 11.70 -12.37
CA ASP A 95 -19.04 11.22 -13.72
C ASP A 95 -17.58 10.77 -13.88
N SER A 96 -16.62 11.52 -13.31
CA SER A 96 -15.20 11.14 -13.36
C SER A 96 -14.92 9.87 -12.56
N LEU A 97 -15.53 9.72 -11.38
CA LEU A 97 -15.44 8.50 -10.57
C LEU A 97 -16.11 7.30 -11.25
N ALA A 98 -17.26 7.51 -11.91
CA ALA A 98 -17.94 6.45 -12.66
C ALA A 98 -17.07 5.98 -13.85
N ALA A 99 -16.46 6.92 -14.57
CA ALA A 99 -15.54 6.62 -15.67
C ALA A 99 -14.25 5.94 -15.19
N GLN A 100 -13.74 6.29 -14.00
CA GLN A 100 -12.58 5.62 -13.41
C GLN A 100 -12.91 4.18 -13.02
N ARG A 101 -14.03 3.97 -12.32
CA ARG A 101 -14.49 2.62 -11.94
C ARG A 101 -14.73 1.72 -13.14
N SER A 102 -15.27 2.26 -14.24
CA SER A 102 -15.46 1.46 -15.46
C SER A 102 -14.13 1.02 -16.06
N LYS A 103 -13.12 1.91 -16.09
CA LYS A 103 -11.77 1.56 -16.56
C LYS A 103 -11.12 0.49 -15.70
N GLU A 104 -11.16 0.63 -14.38
CA GLU A 104 -10.61 -0.37 -13.44
C GLU A 104 -11.30 -1.73 -13.62
N LEU A 105 -12.62 -1.77 -13.79
CA LEU A 105 -13.35 -3.01 -14.04
C LEU A 105 -12.98 -3.64 -15.39
N ASP A 106 -12.72 -2.83 -16.43
CA ASP A 106 -12.32 -3.33 -17.74
C ASP A 106 -10.88 -3.87 -17.73
N GLU A 107 -9.97 -3.25 -16.97
CA GLU A 107 -8.61 -3.77 -16.74
C GLU A 107 -8.65 -5.10 -15.98
N LEU A 108 -9.46 -5.20 -14.92
CA LEU A 108 -9.64 -6.45 -14.16
C LEU A 108 -10.28 -7.55 -15.01
N ARG A 109 -11.29 -7.22 -15.84
CA ARG A 109 -11.89 -8.19 -16.77
C ARG A 109 -10.88 -8.64 -17.83
N GLY A 110 -10.05 -7.73 -18.33
CA GLY A 110 -8.97 -8.04 -19.25
C GLY A 110 -7.96 -9.03 -18.65
N ALA A 111 -7.48 -8.75 -17.43
CA ALA A 111 -6.55 -9.60 -16.71
C ALA A 111 -7.15 -10.99 -16.42
N ASN A 112 -8.39 -11.05 -15.94
CA ASN A 112 -9.08 -12.33 -15.66
C ASN A 112 -9.29 -13.14 -16.96
N ARG A 113 -9.66 -12.49 -18.06
CA ARG A 113 -9.81 -13.16 -19.35
C ARG A 113 -8.48 -13.71 -19.85
N LEU A 114 -7.38 -12.97 -19.69
CA LEU A 114 -6.03 -13.47 -20.02
C LEU A 114 -5.65 -14.66 -19.13
N MET A 115 -5.89 -14.57 -17.82
CA MET A 115 -5.64 -15.67 -16.89
C MET A 115 -6.41 -16.94 -17.29
N LEU A 116 -7.69 -16.81 -17.65
CA LEU A 116 -8.51 -17.94 -18.12
C LEU A 116 -8.00 -18.53 -19.44
N ILE A 117 -7.56 -17.69 -20.39
CA ILE A 117 -7.00 -18.16 -21.67
C ILE A 117 -5.68 -18.91 -21.44
N VAL A 118 -4.77 -18.36 -20.63
CA VAL A 118 -3.48 -18.98 -20.32
C VAL A 118 -3.68 -20.31 -19.59
N GLY A 119 -4.52 -20.33 -18.55
CA GLY A 119 -4.85 -21.55 -17.81
C GLY A 119 -5.50 -22.62 -18.70
N GLY A 120 -6.46 -22.22 -19.55
CA GLY A 120 -7.10 -23.11 -20.51
C GLY A 120 -6.12 -23.69 -21.53
N SER A 121 -5.19 -22.88 -22.05
CA SER A 121 -4.18 -23.35 -23.01
C SER A 121 -3.20 -24.34 -22.39
N CYS A 122 -2.75 -24.11 -21.15
CA CYS A 122 -1.88 -25.03 -20.43
C CYS A 122 -2.59 -26.37 -20.15
N ALA A 123 -3.85 -26.33 -19.71
CA ALA A 123 -4.65 -27.52 -19.49
C ALA A 123 -4.88 -28.32 -20.80
N ALA A 124 -5.16 -27.63 -21.91
CA ALA A 124 -5.33 -28.27 -23.22
C ALA A 124 -4.03 -28.94 -23.70
N ILE A 125 -2.88 -28.27 -23.53
CA ILE A 125 -1.56 -28.85 -23.87
C ILE A 125 -1.28 -30.08 -23.00
N GLY A 126 -1.55 -30.01 -21.70
CA GLY A 126 -1.38 -31.14 -20.78
C GLY A 126 -2.27 -32.34 -21.15
N PHE A 127 -3.53 -32.09 -21.49
CA PHE A 127 -4.45 -33.12 -21.95
C PHE A 127 -4.00 -33.76 -23.27
N LEU A 128 -3.53 -32.95 -24.23
CA LEU A 128 -2.98 -33.43 -25.49
C LEU A 128 -1.74 -34.31 -25.26
N ALA A 129 -0.84 -33.91 -24.36
CA ALA A 129 0.33 -34.71 -24.00
C ALA A 129 -0.09 -36.06 -23.38
N MET A 130 -1.08 -36.05 -22.49
CA MET A 130 -1.62 -37.27 -21.88
C MET A 130 -2.22 -38.22 -22.94
N LEU A 131 -3.00 -37.69 -23.89
CA LEU A 131 -3.53 -38.47 -25.01
C LEU A 131 -2.43 -39.04 -25.91
N LEU A 132 -1.39 -38.25 -26.21
CA LEU A 132 -0.26 -38.71 -27.01
C LEU A 132 0.48 -39.85 -26.31
N THR A 133 0.71 -39.75 -25.00
CA THR A 133 1.36 -40.84 -24.24
C THR A 133 0.52 -42.12 -24.26
N ALA A 134 -0.80 -42.02 -24.06
CA ALA A 134 -1.71 -43.16 -24.15
C ALA A 134 -1.72 -43.78 -25.56
N TYR A 135 -1.71 -42.95 -26.60
CA TYR A 135 -1.63 -43.41 -27.98
C TYR A 135 -0.31 -44.13 -28.28
N PHE A 136 0.83 -43.60 -27.80
CA PHE A 136 2.13 -44.25 -27.94
C PHE A 136 2.16 -45.60 -27.22
N GLN A 137 1.62 -45.68 -26.00
CA GLN A 137 1.51 -46.94 -25.27
C GLN A 137 0.65 -47.95 -26.02
N TRP A 138 -0.54 -47.55 -26.48
CA TRP A 138 -1.42 -48.40 -27.30
C TRP A 138 -0.71 -48.92 -28.54
N ARG A 139 -0.04 -48.03 -29.29
CA ARG A 139 0.68 -48.35 -30.54
C ARG A 139 1.89 -49.26 -30.31
N ALA A 140 2.62 -49.07 -29.21
CA ALA A 140 3.74 -49.94 -28.83
C ALA A 140 3.27 -51.36 -28.53
N ILE A 141 2.14 -51.52 -27.83
CA ILE A 141 1.53 -52.83 -27.56
C ILE A 141 1.08 -53.50 -28.86
N THR A 142 0.40 -52.76 -29.76
CA THR A 142 -0.05 -53.34 -31.04
C THR A 142 1.13 -53.80 -31.91
N ARG A 143 2.21 -53.02 -31.94
CA ARG A 143 3.47 -53.41 -32.61
C ARG A 143 4.07 -54.69 -32.02
N LEU A 144 4.12 -54.82 -30.68
CA LEU A 144 4.65 -56.02 -30.02
C LEU A 144 3.79 -57.25 -30.31
N THR A 145 2.46 -57.09 -30.38
CA THR A 145 1.58 -58.20 -30.77
C THR A 145 1.82 -58.65 -32.21
N GLU A 146 2.00 -57.72 -33.16
CA GLU A 146 2.33 -58.06 -34.55
C GLU A 146 3.69 -58.77 -34.67
N PHE A 147 4.72 -58.31 -33.95
CA PHE A 147 6.02 -58.96 -33.93
C PHE A 147 5.96 -60.38 -33.31
N SER A 148 5.20 -60.55 -32.23
CA SER A 148 5.07 -61.85 -31.55
C SER A 148 4.51 -62.92 -32.49
N MET A 149 3.54 -62.57 -33.35
CA MET A 149 2.95 -63.46 -34.34
C MET A 149 3.94 -63.86 -35.44
N VAL A 150 4.78 -62.92 -35.89
CA VAL A 150 5.85 -63.21 -36.88
C VAL A 150 6.95 -64.09 -36.27
N THR A 151 7.35 -63.85 -35.02
CA THR A 151 8.33 -64.71 -34.34
C THR A 151 7.79 -66.10 -34.00
N GLN A 152 6.51 -66.25 -33.64
CA GLN A 152 5.90 -67.57 -33.47
C GLN A 152 5.86 -68.37 -34.78
N ALA A 153 5.60 -67.71 -35.92
CA ALA A 153 5.70 -68.35 -37.23
C ALA A 153 7.14 -68.77 -37.57
N SER A 154 8.17 -68.05 -37.10
CA SER A 154 9.57 -68.46 -37.26
C SER A 154 9.99 -69.59 -36.29
N LEU A 155 9.41 -69.64 -35.10
CA LEU A 155 9.71 -70.65 -34.07
C LEU A 155 9.04 -72.00 -34.34
N THR A 156 7.97 -72.05 -35.15
CA THR A 156 7.39 -73.32 -35.61
C THR A 156 8.17 -73.93 -36.78
N MET A 157 8.87 -73.12 -37.59
CA MET A 157 9.82 -73.63 -38.60
C MET A 157 11.20 -74.00 -38.04
N GLY A 158 11.63 -73.39 -36.93
CA GLY A 158 12.96 -73.60 -36.34
C GLY A 158 13.06 -74.68 -35.25
N ARG A 159 11.97 -75.36 -34.87
CA ARG A 159 11.95 -76.30 -33.73
C ARG A 159 12.24 -77.75 -34.15
N ALA A 160 13.36 -77.96 -34.83
CA ALA A 160 14.04 -79.25 -34.87
C ALA A 160 15.45 -79.07 -34.27
N ALA A 161 15.71 -79.80 -33.18
CA ALA A 161 16.97 -79.92 -32.43
C ALA A 161 17.27 -78.86 -31.33
N LEU A 162 17.15 -79.33 -30.09
CA LEU A 162 17.78 -78.84 -28.85
C LEU A 162 19.30 -79.21 -28.86
N PRO A 163 20.22 -78.58 -28.07
CA PRO A 163 20.17 -78.61 -26.60
C PRO A 163 20.71 -77.37 -25.84
N ALA A 164 20.57 -77.47 -24.52
CA ALA A 164 20.84 -76.52 -23.45
C ALA A 164 22.22 -75.82 -23.49
N LEU A 165 22.23 -74.52 -23.15
CA LEU A 165 23.37 -73.87 -22.51
C LEU A 165 22.88 -72.73 -21.60
N SER A 166 23.37 -72.77 -20.37
CA SER A 166 23.32 -71.76 -19.30
C SER A 166 23.95 -70.43 -19.71
N GLY A 167 23.36 -69.29 -19.29
CA GLY A 167 24.05 -67.98 -19.33
C GLY A 167 23.15 -66.76 -19.14
N ASP A 168 23.26 -66.12 -17.97
CA ASP A 168 23.06 -64.71 -17.61
C ASP A 168 21.81 -63.92 -18.06
N GLY A 169 20.89 -63.73 -17.12
CA GLY A 169 19.79 -62.75 -17.14
C GLY A 169 19.94 -61.58 -16.16
N GLN A 170 21.17 -61.14 -15.83
CA GLN A 170 21.42 -60.15 -14.74
C GLN A 170 21.67 -58.68 -15.17
N SER A 171 21.53 -58.29 -16.45
CA SER A 171 21.99 -56.93 -16.87
C SER A 171 20.92 -55.81 -16.87
N ALA A 172 19.63 -56.10 -16.71
CA ALA A 172 18.59 -55.06 -16.80
C ALA A 172 18.20 -54.46 -15.44
N GLY A 173 18.09 -55.27 -14.38
CA GLY A 173 17.75 -54.79 -13.03
C GLY A 173 18.87 -53.97 -12.39
N SER A 174 20.12 -54.41 -12.58
CA SER A 174 21.32 -53.75 -12.06
C SER A 174 21.56 -52.36 -12.64
N ALA A 175 21.10 -52.09 -13.86
CA ALA A 175 21.24 -50.78 -14.51
C ALA A 175 20.27 -49.73 -13.94
N VAL A 176 19.03 -50.12 -13.61
CA VAL A 176 18.02 -49.24 -13.00
C VAL A 176 18.38 -48.95 -11.54
N GLU A 177 18.86 -49.96 -10.82
CA GLU A 177 19.31 -49.83 -9.44
C GLU A 177 20.58 -48.95 -9.34
N GLN A 178 21.50 -49.07 -10.30
CA GLN A 178 22.63 -48.14 -10.42
C GLN A 178 22.19 -46.72 -10.77
N ALA A 179 21.17 -46.53 -11.61
CA ALA A 179 20.68 -45.20 -11.97
C ALA A 179 20.01 -44.52 -10.76
N ALA A 180 19.21 -45.26 -9.99
CA ALA A 180 18.61 -44.78 -8.75
C ALA A 180 19.68 -44.44 -7.69
N ALA A 181 20.67 -45.31 -7.51
CA ALA A 181 21.79 -45.05 -6.58
C ALA A 181 22.61 -43.82 -6.98
N ARG A 182 22.81 -43.57 -8.29
CA ARG A 182 23.48 -42.35 -8.79
C ARG A 182 22.65 -41.09 -8.51
N MET A 183 21.32 -41.17 -8.58
CA MET A 183 20.44 -40.04 -8.28
C MET A 183 20.46 -39.67 -6.80
N PHE A 184 20.37 -40.67 -5.91
CA PHE A 184 20.49 -40.45 -4.47
C PHE A 184 21.87 -39.92 -4.08
N GLY A 185 22.95 -40.47 -4.66
CA GLY A 185 24.30 -39.93 -4.44
C GLY A 185 24.50 -38.52 -5.01
N ALA A 186 23.78 -38.14 -6.08
CA ALA A 186 23.82 -36.77 -6.61
C ALA A 186 23.05 -35.78 -5.73
N LEU A 187 21.93 -36.21 -5.13
CA LEU A 187 21.15 -35.45 -4.17
C LEU A 187 21.93 -35.19 -2.89
N GLU A 188 22.52 -36.23 -2.30
CA GLU A 188 23.34 -36.13 -1.09
C GLU A 188 24.56 -35.23 -1.32
N LYS A 189 25.17 -35.33 -2.51
CA LYS A 189 26.30 -34.46 -2.91
C LYS A 189 25.87 -33.01 -3.16
N MET A 190 24.62 -32.76 -3.56
CA MET A 190 24.08 -31.41 -3.66
C MET A 190 23.74 -30.83 -2.29
N GLU A 191 23.16 -31.62 -1.39
CA GLU A 191 22.87 -31.23 -0.01
C GLU A 191 24.16 -30.90 0.75
N GLN A 192 25.19 -31.73 0.59
CA GLN A 192 26.51 -31.50 1.18
C GLN A 192 27.17 -30.23 0.62
N ARG A 193 26.98 -29.93 -0.68
CA ARG A 193 27.45 -28.69 -1.30
C ARG A 193 26.69 -27.45 -0.83
N ILE A 194 25.39 -27.58 -0.56
CA ILE A 194 24.57 -26.50 -0.01
C ILE A 194 25.02 -26.20 1.42
N GLN A 195 25.24 -27.23 2.25
CA GLN A 195 25.77 -27.05 3.60
C GLN A 195 27.21 -26.49 3.60
N GLU A 196 28.08 -26.95 2.70
CA GLU A 196 29.42 -26.35 2.53
C GLU A 196 29.35 -24.90 2.05
N LEU A 197 28.41 -24.54 1.18
CA LEU A 197 28.21 -23.15 0.76
C LEU A 197 27.65 -22.29 1.90
N GLU A 198 26.75 -22.81 2.73
CA GLU A 198 26.25 -22.13 3.91
C GLU A 198 27.34 -21.94 4.97
N HIS A 199 28.18 -22.96 5.19
CA HIS A 199 29.31 -22.87 6.12
C HIS A 199 30.49 -22.06 5.59
N THR A 200 30.77 -22.04 4.29
CA THR A 200 31.80 -21.15 3.71
C THR A 200 31.32 -19.71 3.69
N THR A 201 30.04 -19.45 3.44
CA THR A 201 29.46 -18.10 3.58
C THR A 201 29.45 -17.65 5.04
N GLY A 202 29.33 -18.58 5.99
CA GLY A 202 29.48 -18.32 7.44
C GLY A 202 30.91 -18.23 7.97
N ALA A 203 31.87 -18.96 7.37
CA ALA A 203 33.24 -19.10 7.87
C ALA A 203 34.27 -18.17 7.19
N THR A 204 33.94 -17.54 6.05
CA THR A 204 34.87 -16.58 5.41
C THR A 204 34.94 -15.22 6.14
N THR A 205 34.38 -15.06 7.35
CA THR A 205 34.46 -13.78 8.09
C THR A 205 35.14 -13.86 9.45
N ILE A 206 35.50 -15.03 10.00
CA ILE A 206 36.16 -15.07 11.32
C ILE A 206 37.22 -16.18 11.35
N GLU A 207 38.48 -15.78 11.12
CA GLU A 207 39.76 -16.37 11.57
C GLU A 207 40.83 -16.41 10.47
N SER A 208 41.48 -15.28 10.25
CA SER A 208 42.91 -15.22 9.92
C SER A 208 43.46 -13.81 10.17
N ALA A 209 43.47 -13.42 11.44
CA ALA A 209 44.58 -12.65 12.00
C ALA A 209 45.34 -13.69 12.86
N THR A 210 46.62 -13.95 12.69
CA THR A 210 47.72 -12.99 12.86
C THR A 210 49.03 -13.61 12.40
N THR A 211 49.78 -12.91 11.55
CA THR A 211 51.24 -12.71 11.76
C THR A 211 51.71 -11.49 10.96
N HIS A 212 52.10 -10.46 11.70
CA HIS A 212 53.05 -9.39 11.35
C HIS A 212 52.82 -8.58 10.06
N THR A 213 52.13 -7.44 10.18
CA THR A 213 52.78 -6.11 10.18
C THR A 213 51.75 -5.03 10.50
N ALA A 214 52.10 -4.15 11.45
CA ALA A 214 51.32 -2.98 11.77
C ALA A 214 51.48 -1.94 10.64
N SER A 215 50.39 -1.65 9.91
CA SER A 215 49.99 -0.33 9.42
C SER A 215 48.64 -0.46 8.69
N SER A 216 47.61 0.08 9.35
CA SER A 216 46.28 0.47 8.83
C SER A 216 45.83 -0.01 7.45
N GLU A 217 44.88 -0.95 7.40
CA GLU A 217 43.93 -1.01 6.28
C GLU A 217 42.54 -1.43 6.76
N GLN A 218 41.60 -0.49 6.66
CA GLN A 218 40.18 -0.64 7.00
C GLN A 218 39.51 -1.67 6.08
N PRO A 219 38.49 -2.43 6.54
CA PRO A 219 37.71 -3.29 5.65
C PRO A 219 36.95 -2.41 4.65
N ALA A 220 37.07 -2.74 3.36
CA ALA A 220 36.55 -1.93 2.27
C ALA A 220 35.03 -1.63 2.39
N PRO A 221 34.59 -0.39 2.10
CA PRO A 221 33.19 0.04 2.23
C PRO A 221 32.22 -0.73 1.33
N ALA A 222 32.70 -1.34 0.24
CA ALA A 222 31.89 -2.10 -0.70
C ALA A 222 31.28 -3.37 -0.08
N ALA A 223 32.06 -4.14 0.68
CA ALA A 223 31.57 -5.38 1.30
C ALA A 223 30.53 -5.12 2.40
N LYS A 224 30.67 -4.00 3.12
CA LYS A 224 29.68 -3.55 4.12
C LYS A 224 28.36 -3.15 3.45
N SER A 225 28.42 -2.40 2.35
CA SER A 225 27.22 -1.98 1.61
C SER A 225 26.47 -3.16 0.98
N GLU A 226 27.19 -4.13 0.43
CA GLU A 226 26.58 -5.34 -0.16
C GLU A 226 25.88 -6.19 0.90
N ARG A 227 26.52 -6.39 2.06
CA ARG A 227 25.93 -7.10 3.20
C ARG A 227 24.65 -6.42 3.72
N ILE A 228 24.65 -5.08 3.81
CA ILE A 228 23.46 -4.31 4.21
C ILE A 228 22.32 -4.55 3.21
N HIS A 229 22.58 -4.43 1.91
CA HIS A 229 21.56 -4.62 0.87
C HIS A 229 20.93 -6.02 0.91
N VAL A 230 21.73 -7.07 1.07
CA VAL A 230 21.24 -8.46 1.18
C VAL A 230 20.36 -8.64 2.43
N LEU A 231 20.76 -8.08 3.56
CA LEU A 231 19.98 -8.15 4.80
C LEU A 231 18.66 -7.38 4.70
N VAL A 232 18.65 -6.22 4.03
CA VAL A 232 17.42 -5.46 3.78
C VAL A 232 16.44 -6.29 2.95
N ALA A 233 16.91 -6.87 1.84
CA ALA A 233 16.08 -7.70 0.97
C ALA A 233 15.54 -8.95 1.69
N LYS A 234 16.36 -9.58 2.53
CA LYS A 234 15.94 -10.69 3.39
C LYS A 234 14.86 -10.26 4.38
N GLY A 235 15.06 -9.14 5.08
CA GLY A 235 14.08 -8.59 6.03
C GLY A 235 12.74 -8.27 5.37
N GLN A 236 12.74 -7.67 4.18
CA GLN A 236 11.51 -7.41 3.42
C GLN A 236 10.78 -8.69 2.98
N SER A 237 11.54 -9.72 2.59
CA SER A 237 10.98 -11.02 2.23
C SER A 237 10.32 -11.68 3.45
N LEU A 238 10.96 -11.60 4.63
CA LEU A 238 10.40 -12.10 5.89
C LEU A 238 9.13 -11.34 6.31
N LEU A 239 9.09 -10.02 6.14
CA LEU A 239 7.86 -9.24 6.36
C LEU A 239 6.72 -9.65 5.43
N SER A 240 7.04 -10.04 4.20
CA SER A 240 6.04 -10.53 3.23
C SER A 240 5.51 -11.93 3.57
N LEU A 241 6.31 -12.70 4.32
CA LEU A 241 5.96 -14.02 4.84
C LEU A 241 5.28 -13.98 6.23
N ASP A 242 4.97 -12.78 6.74
CA ASP A 242 4.41 -12.54 8.08
C ASP A 242 5.34 -12.99 9.22
N GLN A 243 6.64 -13.19 8.94
CA GLN A 243 7.68 -13.48 9.93
C GLN A 243 8.29 -12.17 10.43
N THR A 244 7.49 -11.38 11.15
CA THR A 244 7.83 -10.03 11.59
C THR A 244 9.01 -9.95 12.55
N GLU A 245 9.14 -10.92 13.45
CA GLU A 245 10.19 -10.99 14.47
C GLU A 245 11.56 -11.27 13.83
N ASP A 246 11.64 -12.25 12.93
CA ASP A 246 12.86 -12.58 12.19
C ASP A 246 13.31 -11.41 11.29
N ALA A 247 12.35 -10.64 10.76
CA ALA A 247 12.63 -9.43 9.99
C ALA A 247 13.26 -8.34 10.87
N LEU A 248 12.78 -8.17 12.11
CA LEU A 248 13.38 -7.23 13.06
C LEU A 248 14.83 -7.59 13.39
N GLU A 249 15.14 -8.88 13.57
CA GLU A 249 16.53 -9.30 13.79
C GLU A 249 17.43 -8.93 12.61
N CYS A 250 16.94 -9.08 11.37
CA CYS A 250 17.67 -8.67 10.18
C CYS A 250 17.93 -7.16 10.16
N PHE A 251 16.94 -6.34 10.54
CA PHE A 251 17.10 -4.89 10.63
C PHE A 251 18.02 -4.48 11.78
N ASP A 252 17.96 -5.15 12.92
CA ASP A 252 18.85 -4.89 14.06
C ASP A 252 20.32 -5.20 13.73
N GLN A 253 20.57 -6.27 12.95
CA GLN A 253 21.92 -6.56 12.44
C GLN A 253 22.46 -5.45 11.53
N ILE A 254 21.62 -4.85 10.71
CA ILE A 254 22.01 -3.72 9.85
C ILE A 254 22.30 -2.49 10.72
N LEU A 255 21.44 -2.18 11.69
CA LEU A 255 21.61 -1.03 12.58
C LEU A 255 22.80 -1.18 13.54
N ALA A 256 23.21 -2.41 13.87
CA ALA A 256 24.46 -2.66 14.58
C ALA A 256 25.70 -2.28 13.76
N VAL A 257 25.60 -2.37 12.42
CA VAL A 257 26.68 -2.04 11.48
C VAL A 257 26.64 -0.57 11.07
N ASP A 258 25.45 -0.02 10.85
CA ASP A 258 25.19 1.39 10.54
C ASP A 258 23.95 1.89 11.31
N PRO A 259 24.14 2.48 12.50
CA PRO A 259 23.04 2.93 13.36
C PRO A 259 22.15 4.01 12.74
N ASN A 260 22.68 4.77 11.77
CA ASN A 260 21.99 5.89 11.15
C ASN A 260 21.46 5.54 9.75
N HIS A 261 21.37 4.26 9.42
CA HIS A 261 20.86 3.84 8.12
C HIS A 261 19.34 4.06 8.02
N THR A 262 18.97 5.16 7.36
CA THR A 262 17.61 5.73 7.35
C THR A 262 16.56 4.79 6.77
N ASP A 263 16.84 4.13 5.64
CA ASP A 263 15.91 3.17 5.01
C ASP A 263 15.60 1.98 5.93
N THR A 264 16.60 1.47 6.66
CA THR A 264 16.39 0.38 7.61
C THR A 264 15.62 0.83 8.85
N LEU A 265 15.85 2.04 9.37
CA LEU A 265 15.05 2.59 10.47
C LEU A 265 13.56 2.70 10.08
N VAL A 266 13.26 3.11 8.84
CA VAL A 266 11.89 3.14 8.32
C VAL A 266 11.30 1.73 8.22
N LYS A 267 12.02 0.76 7.62
CA LYS A 267 11.52 -0.62 7.51
C LYS A 267 11.32 -1.30 8.87
N LYS A 268 12.20 -1.02 9.83
CA LYS A 268 12.05 -1.47 11.22
C LYS A 268 10.79 -0.87 11.85
N GLY A 269 10.52 0.43 11.64
CA GLY A 269 9.27 1.05 12.04
C GLY A 269 8.04 0.33 11.45
N GLU A 270 8.06 0.04 10.15
CA GLU A 270 6.98 -0.66 9.44
C GLU A 270 6.74 -2.08 9.99
N ALA A 271 7.81 -2.78 10.36
CA ALA A 271 7.75 -4.09 10.99
C ALA A 271 7.11 -4.01 12.40
N ILE A 272 7.51 -3.04 13.20
CA ILE A 272 6.97 -2.81 14.56
C ILE A 272 5.49 -2.40 14.50
N GLU A 273 5.07 -1.67 13.47
CA GLU A 273 3.65 -1.37 13.24
C GLU A 273 2.81 -2.64 13.03
N ARG A 274 3.32 -3.62 12.27
CA ARG A 274 2.63 -4.91 12.08
C ARG A 274 2.47 -5.66 13.41
N LEU A 275 3.44 -5.50 14.31
CA LEU A 275 3.38 -6.02 15.69
C LEU A 275 2.46 -5.21 16.62
N ARG A 276 1.70 -4.23 16.11
CA ARG A 276 0.74 -3.43 16.89
C ARG A 276 1.38 -2.61 18.01
N ARG A 277 2.65 -2.20 17.86
CA ARG A 277 3.40 -1.37 18.82
C ARG A 277 3.67 0.03 18.25
N PRO A 278 2.64 0.88 18.10
CA PRO A 278 2.76 2.15 17.37
C PRO A 278 3.74 3.15 18.00
N ASP A 279 3.84 3.19 19.33
CA ASP A 279 4.73 4.14 20.02
C ASP A 279 6.22 3.87 19.71
N GLU A 280 6.61 2.61 19.59
CA GLU A 280 7.98 2.22 19.24
C GLU A 280 8.29 2.42 17.76
N ALA A 281 7.30 2.23 16.89
CA ALA A 281 7.42 2.56 15.47
C ALA A 281 7.64 4.06 15.26
N ILE A 282 6.95 4.92 16.04
CA ILE A 282 7.16 6.37 16.03
C ILE A 282 8.62 6.70 16.38
N LEU A 283 9.19 6.07 17.40
CA LEU A 283 10.58 6.29 17.78
C LEU A 283 11.55 5.91 16.66
N CYS A 284 11.27 4.83 15.92
CA CYS A 284 12.08 4.43 14.77
C CYS A 284 12.02 5.48 13.64
N TYR A 285 10.83 6.02 13.36
CA TYR A 285 10.69 7.10 12.38
C TYR A 285 11.35 8.40 12.84
N ASP A 286 11.28 8.72 14.13
CA ASP A 286 11.97 9.88 14.70
C ASP A 286 13.50 9.76 14.58
N GLN A 287 14.04 8.55 14.81
CA GLN A 287 15.44 8.27 14.56
C GLN A 287 15.81 8.40 13.08
N ALA A 288 14.96 7.91 12.17
CA ALA A 288 15.18 8.04 10.72
C ALA A 288 15.20 9.52 10.28
N ILE A 289 14.28 10.33 10.78
CA ILE A 289 14.20 11.78 10.51
C ILE A 289 15.40 12.52 11.11
N ALA A 290 15.86 12.11 12.30
CA ALA A 290 17.05 12.69 12.93
C ALA A 290 18.33 12.38 12.15
N ALA A 291 18.43 11.17 11.57
CA ALA A 291 19.55 10.76 10.74
C ALA A 291 19.55 11.45 9.36
N ASP A 292 18.37 11.60 8.74
CA ASP A 292 18.19 12.32 7.49
C ASP A 292 16.88 13.11 7.49
N GLN A 293 17.02 14.42 7.68
CA GLN A 293 15.90 15.35 7.66
C GLN A 293 15.29 15.51 6.26
N SER A 294 15.98 15.07 5.20
CA SER A 294 15.48 15.10 3.83
C SER A 294 14.63 13.86 3.47
N MET A 295 14.53 12.88 4.38
CA MET A 295 13.83 11.63 4.15
C MET A 295 12.31 11.79 4.24
N THR A 296 11.69 12.28 3.15
CA THR A 296 10.24 12.46 3.01
C THR A 296 9.44 11.21 3.40
N ILE A 297 9.95 10.03 3.05
CA ILE A 297 9.30 8.75 3.34
C ILE A 297 9.08 8.55 4.85
N ALA A 298 10.05 8.92 5.70
CA ALA A 298 9.93 8.76 7.15
C ALA A 298 8.82 9.64 7.74
N TYR A 299 8.67 10.88 7.25
CA TYR A 299 7.56 11.76 7.62
C TYR A 299 6.19 11.21 7.18
N LEU A 300 6.11 10.61 5.99
CA LEU A 300 4.88 10.01 5.49
C LEU A 300 4.44 8.81 6.33
N HIS A 301 5.36 7.90 6.66
CA HIS A 301 5.05 6.74 7.51
C HIS A 301 4.63 7.18 8.91
N LYS A 302 5.36 8.12 9.53
CA LYS A 302 5.01 8.69 10.84
C LYS A 302 3.62 9.35 10.82
N GLY A 303 3.34 10.18 9.80
CA GLY A 303 2.03 10.82 9.63
C GLY A 303 0.89 9.82 9.42
N GLY A 304 1.12 8.79 8.60
CA GLY A 304 0.16 7.70 8.38
C GLY A 304 -0.12 6.89 9.65
N LEU A 305 0.89 6.71 10.51
CA LEU A 305 0.71 6.07 11.80
C LEU A 305 -0.10 6.94 12.78
N PHE A 306 0.17 8.25 12.86
CA PHE A 306 -0.66 9.17 13.65
C PHE A 306 -2.11 9.23 13.17
N ASN A 307 -2.34 9.18 11.85
CA ASN A 307 -3.68 9.15 11.28
C ASN A 307 -4.46 7.90 11.72
N ARG A 308 -3.82 6.71 11.69
CA ARG A 308 -4.40 5.45 12.18
C ARG A 308 -4.69 5.46 13.69
N MET A 309 -4.00 6.31 14.45
CA MET A 309 -4.26 6.54 15.87
C MET A 309 -5.24 7.71 16.14
N GLU A 310 -5.91 8.23 15.10
CA GLU A 310 -6.84 9.37 15.19
C GLU A 310 -6.20 10.68 15.70
N ARG A 311 -4.87 10.79 15.67
CA ARG A 311 -4.09 11.98 16.05
C ARG A 311 -3.88 12.88 14.84
N TYR A 312 -4.97 13.44 14.32
CA TYR A 312 -4.99 14.15 13.03
C TYR A 312 -4.11 15.41 12.99
N GLU A 313 -4.02 16.16 14.09
CA GLU A 313 -3.17 17.37 14.15
C GLU A 313 -1.68 17.05 13.97
N GLU A 314 -1.23 15.93 14.54
CA GLU A 314 0.16 15.49 14.44
C GLU A 314 0.44 14.86 13.08
N ALA A 315 -0.53 14.11 12.54
CA ALA A 315 -0.46 13.61 11.17
C ALA A 315 -0.31 14.76 10.16
N LEU A 316 -1.11 15.82 10.31
CA LEU A 316 -1.05 17.00 9.44
C LEU A 316 0.34 17.65 9.48
N LYS A 317 0.89 17.87 10.68
CA LYS A 317 2.26 18.40 10.84
C LYS A 317 3.30 17.53 10.14
N CYS A 318 3.19 16.20 10.24
CA CYS A 318 4.10 15.30 9.53
C CYS A 318 3.96 15.41 8.00
N TYR A 319 2.74 15.52 7.47
CA TYR A 319 2.53 15.69 6.03
C TYR A 319 3.00 17.05 5.51
N GLU A 320 2.82 18.11 6.29
CA GLU A 320 3.38 19.44 5.97
C GLU A 320 4.90 19.41 5.89
N GLN A 321 5.57 18.73 6.84
CA GLN A 321 7.03 18.56 6.81
C GLN A 321 7.47 17.69 5.62
N ALA A 322 6.72 16.65 5.27
CA ALA A 322 7.00 15.83 4.09
C ALA A 322 6.97 16.67 2.80
N LEU A 323 5.95 17.51 2.64
CA LEU A 323 5.82 18.41 1.49
C LEU A 323 6.96 19.43 1.42
N HIS A 324 7.28 20.06 2.56
CA HIS A 324 8.37 21.05 2.61
C HIS A 324 9.73 20.44 2.26
N THR A 325 9.96 19.21 2.72
CA THR A 325 11.18 18.46 2.44
C THR A 325 11.30 18.08 0.97
N GLN A 326 10.19 17.63 0.35
CA GLN A 326 10.14 17.31 -1.06
C GLN A 326 10.37 18.54 -1.95
N GLU A 327 9.78 19.68 -1.61
CA GLU A 327 10.00 20.95 -2.32
C GLU A 327 11.47 21.37 -2.23
N LYS A 328 12.08 21.32 -1.03
CA LYS A 328 13.50 21.62 -0.84
C LYS A 328 14.40 20.69 -1.67
N SER A 329 14.07 19.41 -1.76
CA SER A 329 14.82 18.44 -2.58
C SER A 329 14.68 18.68 -4.09
N GLN A 330 13.60 19.32 -4.57
CA GLN A 330 13.42 19.62 -6.00
C GLN A 330 14.12 20.90 -6.45
N VAL A 331 14.46 21.77 -5.49
CA VAL A 331 15.05 23.10 -5.73
C VAL A 331 16.58 23.09 -5.53
N ALA A 332 17.14 22.06 -4.90
CA ALA A 332 18.58 21.84 -4.70
C ALA A 332 19.22 21.03 -5.83
#